data_AF-A0A0R2SBX6-F1
#
_entry.id   AF-A0A0R2SBX6-F1
#
_cell.length_a   1.000
_cell.length_b   1.000
_cell.length_c   1.000
_cell.angle_alpha   90.00
_cell.angle_beta   90.00
_cell.angle_gamma   90.00
#
_symmetry.space_group_name_H-M   'P 1'
#
loop_
_entity.id
_entity.type
_entity.pdbx_description
1 polymer ?
#
loop_
_entity_poly.entity_id
_entity_poly.type
_entity_poly.pdbx_seq_one_letter_code
_entity_poly.pdbx_strand_id
1 'polypeptide(L)'
;MSAGKKIFPEVVESASGCEGVAVGIPSREWGQMLVWVGAPGFDSNQIALKWEALPSWQRPKHVLEHVIPYLSSGKPDRQAVARWATQELDLR
;
A
#
# COMPACT_ATOMS: atom_id res chain seq x y z
N MET A 1 -8.04 14.31 -11.45
CA MET A 1 -9.22 13.57 -10.94
C MET A 1 -8.97 12.08 -11.13
N SER A 2 -8.80 11.31 -10.05
CA SER A 2 -8.79 9.84 -10.13
C SER A 2 -10.11 9.42 -10.80
N ALA A 3 -10.00 8.85 -12.00
CA ALA A 3 -11.10 8.63 -12.94
C ALA A 3 -12.08 7.54 -12.48
N GLY A 4 -12.71 7.68 -11.31
CA GLY A 4 -13.79 6.81 -10.83
C GLY A 4 -13.48 5.32 -10.68
N LYS A 5 -12.25 4.87 -10.98
CA LYS A 5 -11.86 3.46 -10.92
C LYS A 5 -11.54 3.10 -9.49
N LYS A 6 -12.38 2.22 -8.92
CA LYS A 6 -12.22 1.67 -7.58
C LYS A 6 -10.88 0.94 -7.50
N ILE A 7 -9.99 1.44 -6.65
CA ILE A 7 -8.78 0.73 -6.26
C ILE A 7 -9.22 -0.37 -5.29
N PHE A 8 -8.81 -1.61 -5.57
CA PHE A 8 -9.09 -2.75 -4.70
C PHE A 8 -7.77 -3.17 -4.02
N PRO A 9 -7.53 -2.73 -2.77
CA PRO A 9 -6.32 -3.07 -2.03
C PRO A 9 -6.04 -4.58 -2.00
N GLU A 10 -7.09 -5.39 -1.93
CA GLU A 10 -7.06 -6.85 -1.90
C GLU A 10 -6.36 -7.48 -3.12
N VAL A 11 -6.42 -6.85 -4.30
CA VAL A 11 -5.76 -7.35 -5.52
C VAL A 11 -4.25 -7.20 -5.40
N VAL A 12 -3.80 -6.06 -4.86
CA VAL A 12 -2.38 -5.78 -4.63
C VAL A 12 -1.83 -6.65 -3.50
N GLU A 13 -2.60 -6.81 -2.42
CA GLU A 13 -2.30 -7.70 -1.30
C GLU A 13 -2.15 -9.15 -1.77
N SER A 14 -3.11 -9.67 -2.54
CA SER A 14 -3.05 -11.04 -3.07
C SER A 14 -1.87 -11.24 -4.03
N ALA A 15 -1.57 -10.25 -4.87
CA ALA A 15 -0.46 -10.32 -5.82
C ALA A 15 0.92 -10.23 -5.15
N SER A 16 1.01 -9.62 -3.95
CA SER A 16 2.29 -9.49 -3.23
C SER A 16 2.84 -10.84 -2.77
N GLY A 17 1.95 -11.74 -2.31
CA GLY A 17 2.32 -13.02 -1.70
C GLY A 17 3.12 -12.89 -0.40
N CYS A 18 3.10 -11.72 0.25
CA CYS A 18 3.83 -11.42 1.47
C CYS A 18 2.90 -10.75 2.49
N GLU A 19 3.27 -10.79 3.77
CA GLU A 19 2.52 -10.08 4.81
C GLU A 19 2.66 -8.56 4.58
N GLY A 20 1.51 -7.90 4.44
CA GLY A 20 1.45 -6.47 4.19
C GLY A 20 0.06 -6.03 3.80
N VAL A 21 -0.09 -4.72 3.65
CA VAL A 21 -1.37 -4.06 3.44
C VAL A 21 -1.18 -2.92 2.45
N ALA A 22 -2.09 -2.87 1.47
CA ALA A 22 -2.21 -1.74 0.57
C ALA A 22 -3.17 -0.69 1.18
N VAL A 23 -2.72 0.57 1.25
CA VAL A 23 -3.49 1.70 1.77
C VAL A 23 -3.54 2.85 0.77
N GLY A 24 -4.72 3.46 0.65
CA GLY A 24 -4.88 4.72 -0.07
C GLY A 24 -4.55 5.88 0.86
N ILE A 25 -3.67 6.77 0.43
CA ILE A 25 -3.32 8.00 1.17
C ILE A 25 -3.53 9.24 0.29
N PRO A 26 -3.80 10.41 0.88
CA PRO A 26 -3.90 11.65 0.12
C PRO A 26 -2.58 11.97 -0.57
N SER A 27 -2.66 12.51 -1.79
CA SER A 27 -1.50 12.97 -2.55
C SER A 27 -1.83 14.29 -3.24
N ARG A 28 -0.88 15.25 -3.21
CA ARG A 28 -1.05 16.53 -3.91
C ARG A 28 -1.06 16.35 -5.44
N GLU A 29 -0.32 15.38 -5.96
CA GLU A 29 -0.20 15.14 -7.40
C GLU A 29 -1.38 14.33 -7.97
N TRP A 30 -1.79 13.28 -7.25
CA TRP A 30 -2.82 12.34 -7.74
C TRP A 30 -4.18 12.48 -7.04
N GLY A 31 -4.31 13.36 -6.05
CA GLY A 31 -5.47 13.45 -5.15
C GLY A 31 -5.46 12.34 -4.10
N GLN A 32 -5.40 11.09 -4.55
CA GLN A 32 -5.20 9.91 -3.72
C GLN A 32 -4.26 8.94 -4.44
N MET A 33 -3.29 8.37 -3.72
CA MET A 33 -2.38 7.36 -4.24
C MET A 33 -2.39 6.09 -3.40
N LEU A 34 -2.03 4.97 -4.03
CA LEU A 34 -1.90 3.69 -3.35
C LEU A 34 -0.45 3.49 -2.88
N VAL A 35 -0.30 3.08 -1.63
CA VAL A 35 0.98 2.75 -1.01
C VAL A 35 0.91 1.33 -0.48
N TRP A 36 1.96 0.56 -0.72
CA TRP A 36 2.14 -0.75 -0.10
C TRP A 36 2.97 -0.61 1.17
N VAL A 37 2.50 -1.20 2.26
CA VAL A 37 3.26 -1.33 3.50
C VAL A 37 3.42 -2.81 3.81
N GLY A 38 4.64 -3.32 3.68
CA GLY A 38 4.98 -4.71 3.97
C GLY A 38 5.57 -4.88 5.37
N ALA A 39 5.30 -6.02 6.00
CA ALA A 39 5.97 -6.43 7.24
C ALA A 39 7.48 -6.62 7.00
N PRO A 40 8.36 -6.35 7.99
CA PRO A 40 9.80 -6.38 7.78
C PRO A 40 10.35 -7.70 7.20
N GLY A 41 11.34 -7.59 6.32
CA GLY A 41 12.04 -8.74 5.73
C GLY A 41 11.49 -9.21 4.38
N PHE A 42 10.64 -8.42 3.73
CA PHE A 42 10.26 -8.65 2.33
C PHE A 42 11.23 -7.96 1.37
N ASP A 43 11.36 -8.51 0.16
CA ASP A 43 12.15 -7.89 -0.91
C ASP A 43 11.25 -6.95 -1.73
N SER A 44 11.47 -5.64 -1.56
CA SER A 44 10.67 -4.59 -2.21
C SER A 44 10.75 -4.61 -3.73
N ASN A 45 11.88 -5.06 -4.30
CA ASN A 45 12.03 -5.18 -5.75
C ASN A 45 11.25 -6.38 -6.28
N GLN A 46 11.34 -7.52 -5.60
CA GLN A 46 10.61 -8.72 -6.02
C GLN A 46 9.09 -8.52 -5.99
N ILE A 47 8.55 -7.80 -5.00
CA ILE A 47 7.10 -7.54 -4.99
C ILE A 47 6.70 -6.53 -6.08
N ALA A 48 7.55 -5.54 -6.37
CA ALA A 48 7.26 -4.55 -7.41
C ALA A 48 7.17 -5.22 -8.80
N LEU A 49 8.04 -6.20 -9.08
CA LEU A 49 7.99 -7.02 -10.29
C LEU A 49 6.65 -7.77 -10.42
N LYS A 50 6.12 -8.32 -9.32
CA LYS A 50 4.82 -9.02 -9.34
C LYS A 50 3.67 -8.09 -9.75
N TRP A 51 3.76 -6.80 -9.43
CA TRP A 51 2.74 -5.82 -9.82
C TRP A 51 2.92 -5.24 -11.22
N GLU A 52 3.98 -5.58 -11.95
CA GLU A 52 4.11 -5.18 -13.35
C GLU A 52 2.99 -5.77 -14.22
N ALA A 53 2.42 -6.91 -13.82
CA ALA A 53 1.25 -7.48 -14.47
C ALA A 53 -0.05 -6.68 -14.21
N LEU A 54 -0.09 -5.83 -13.18
CA LEU A 54 -1.25 -4.99 -12.87
C LEU A 54 -1.27 -3.75 -13.76
N PRO A 55 -2.45 -3.18 -14.05
CA PRO A 55 -2.54 -1.88 -14.71
C PRO A 55 -1.82 -0.78 -13.91
N SER A 56 -1.15 0.15 -14.59
CA SER A 56 -0.33 1.22 -13.97
C SER A 56 -1.07 2.08 -12.93
N TRP A 57 -2.40 2.16 -13.03
CA TRP A 57 -3.28 2.87 -12.10
C TRP A 57 -3.66 2.07 -10.85
N GLN A 58 -3.45 0.74 -10.84
CA GLN A 58 -3.62 -0.11 -9.65
C GLN A 58 -2.32 -0.36 -8.89
N ARG A 59 -1.16 -0.06 -9.50
CA ARG A 59 0.13 -0.30 -8.88
C ARG A 59 0.37 0.68 -7.72
N PRO A 60 0.90 0.19 -6.58
CA PRO A 60 1.44 1.06 -5.54
C PRO A 60 2.47 2.03 -6.11
N LYS A 61 2.39 3.29 -5.69
CA LYS A 61 3.36 4.34 -6.05
C LYS A 61 4.58 4.31 -5.15
N HIS A 62 4.39 3.90 -3.91
CA HIS A 62 5.45 3.71 -2.92
C HIS A 62 5.34 2.35 -2.26
N VAL A 63 6.50 1.83 -1.87
CA VAL A 63 6.69 0.58 -1.14
C VAL A 63 7.44 0.93 0.12
N LEU A 64 6.81 0.70 1.26
CA LEU A 64 7.36 1.00 2.58
C LEU A 64 7.43 -0.29 3.40
N GLU A 65 8.39 -0.32 4.33
CA GLU A 65 8.52 -1.39 5.30
C GLU A 65 8.11 -0.87 6.68
N HIS A 66 7.20 -1.59 7.34
CA HIS A 66 6.76 -1.26 8.70
C HIS A 66 6.16 -2.48 9.39
N VAL A 67 6.26 -2.52 10.72
CA VAL A 67 5.54 -3.51 11.53
C VAL A 67 4.04 -3.23 11.37
N ILE A 68 3.27 -4.22 10.93
CA ILE A 68 1.84 -4.03 10.69
C ILE A 68 1.09 -4.06 12.04
N PRO A 69 0.43 -2.96 12.45
CA PRO A 69 -0.44 -2.98 13.61
C PRO A 69 -1.70 -3.79 13.33
N TYR A 70 -2.17 -4.53 14.33
CA TYR A 70 -3.38 -5.33 14.26
C TYR A 70 -4.39 -4.87 15.30
N LEU A 71 -5.67 -4.86 14.92
CA LEU A 71 -6.78 -4.66 15.84
C LEU A 71 -6.92 -5.87 16.76
N SER A 72 -7.61 -5.74 17.89
CA SER A 72 -7.90 -6.85 18.81
C SER A 72 -8.69 -8.00 18.15
N SER A 73 -9.29 -7.78 16.98
CA SER A 73 -9.95 -8.79 16.15
C SER A 73 -8.97 -9.63 15.30
N GLY A 74 -7.68 -9.33 15.33
CA GLY A 74 -6.65 -9.97 14.50
C GLY A 74 -6.58 -9.45 13.06
N LYS A 75 -7.36 -8.42 12.72
CA LYS A 75 -7.31 -7.78 11.39
C LYS A 75 -6.26 -6.67 11.35
N PRO A 76 -5.51 -6.48 10.24
CA PRO A 76 -4.62 -5.34 10.09
C PRO A 76 -5.35 -4.02 10.31
N ASP A 77 -4.79 -3.13 11.13
CA ASP A 77 -5.30 -1.77 11.32
C ASP A 77 -4.88 -0.89 10.14
N ARG A 78 -5.66 -0.99 9.06
CA ARG A 78 -5.43 -0.23 7.82
C ARG A 78 -5.45 1.27 8.04
N GLN A 79 -6.19 1.77 9.04
CA GLN A 79 -6.28 3.19 9.32
C GLN A 79 -5.00 3.68 9.99
N ALA A 80 -4.46 2.92 10.96
CA ALA A 80 -3.17 3.22 11.56
C ALA A 80 -2.04 3.18 10.51
N VAL A 81 -2.03 2.16 9.66
CA VAL A 81 -1.05 2.04 8.56
C VAL A 81 -1.13 3.22 7.59
N ALA A 82 -2.34 3.62 7.17
CA ALA A 82 -2.51 4.76 6.26
C ALA A 82 -2.03 6.08 6.87
N ARG A 83 -2.31 6.31 8.15
CA ARG A 83 -1.85 7.51 8.89
C ARG A 83 -0.33 7.54 8.97
N TRP A 84 0.28 6.42 9.36
CA TRP A 84 1.73 6.29 9.42
C TRP A 84 2.38 6.51 8.05
N ALA A 85 1.88 5.84 7.00
CA ALA A 85 2.41 5.97 5.64
C ALA A 85 2.28 7.41 5.09
N THR A 86 1.22 8.13 5.47
CA THR A 86 1.06 9.54 5.11
C THR A 86 2.15 10.38 5.77
N GLN A 87 2.43 10.18 7.06
CA GLN A 87 3.47 10.91 7.78
C GLN A 87 4.87 10.58 7.24
N GLU A 88 5.16 9.30 7.02
CA GLU A 88 6.44 8.83 6.49
C GLU A 88 6.76 9.42 5.11
N LEU A 89 5.76 9.59 4.26
CA LEU A 89 5.94 10.17 2.92
C LEU A 89 5.89 11.70 2.89
N ASP A 90 5.32 12.36 3.90
CA ASP A 90 5.37 13.83 4.06
C ASP A 90 6.72 14.29 4.60
N LEU A 91 7.43 13.43 5.34
CA LEU A 91 8.77 13.67 5.88
C LEU A 91 9.92 13.46 4.87
N ARG A 92 9.62 12.98 3.66
CA ARG A 92 10.60 12.70 2.59
C ARG A 92 10.58 13.78 1.52
#